data_AF-A0A6B2G404-F1
#
_entry.id   AF-A0A6B2G404-F1
#
_cell.length_a   1.000
_cell.length_b   1.000
_cell.length_c   1.000
_cell.angle_alpha   90.00
_cell.angle_beta   90.00
_cell.angle_gamma   90.00
#
_symmetry.space_group_name_H-M   'P 1'
#
loop_
_entity.id
_entity.type
_entity.pdbx_description
1 polymer ?
#
loop_
_entity_poly.entity_id
_entity_poly.type
_entity_poly.pdbx_seq_one_letter_code
_entity_poly.pdbx_strand_id
1 'polypeptide(L)'
;MFPSAFTMKCRKTLGNRRLKSVTKIGADRVVDFQFGSDTNAFHLIVELYDKGNLIVTDYDYTILHICRQRKINDQSETPVIRKYDLSSIREWPAPININMIQDISTAFTEKSNLKKIVCRQF
;
A
#
# COMPACT_ATOMS: atom_id res chain seq x y z
N MET A 1 27.18 -5.35 -16.33
CA MET A 1 26.11 -4.44 -15.83
C MET A 1 26.31 -4.25 -14.33
N PHE A 2 26.45 -3.01 -13.85
CA PHE A 2 26.59 -2.72 -12.41
C PHE A 2 25.21 -2.57 -11.75
N PRO A 3 25.04 -2.95 -10.47
CA PRO A 3 23.76 -2.81 -9.77
C PRO A 3 23.42 -1.33 -9.56
N SER A 4 22.12 -1.00 -9.60
CA SER A 4 21.67 0.36 -9.30
C SER A 4 21.96 0.73 -7.84
N ALA A 5 22.08 2.03 -7.56
CA ALA A 5 22.26 2.52 -6.19
C ALA A 5 21.13 2.04 -5.25
N PHE A 6 19.89 1.98 -5.74
CA PHE A 6 18.75 1.44 -4.98
C PHE A 6 18.91 -0.05 -4.69
N THR A 7 19.36 -0.83 -5.69
CA THR A 7 19.64 -2.27 -5.52
C THR A 7 20.71 -2.49 -4.45
N MET A 8 21.80 -1.70 -4.46
CA MET A 8 22.84 -1.81 -3.44
C MET A 8 22.32 -1.47 -2.04
N LYS A 9 21.50 -0.43 -1.92
CA LYS A 9 20.84 -0.07 -0.66
C LYS A 9 19.95 -1.20 -0.14
N CYS A 10 19.11 -1.78 -0.99
CA CYS A 10 18.28 -2.93 -0.64
C CYS A 10 19.12 -4.13 -0.19
N ARG A 11 20.24 -4.42 -0.87
CA ARG A 11 21.16 -5.49 -0.44
C ARG A 11 21.74 -5.22 0.95
N LYS A 12 22.12 -3.98 1.25
CA LYS A 12 22.67 -3.59 2.55
C LYS A 12 21.62 -3.67 3.67
N THR A 13 20.38 -3.25 3.42
CA THR A 13 19.33 -3.19 4.45
C THR A 13 18.60 -4.52 4.60
N LEU A 14 18.20 -5.17 3.50
CA LEU A 14 17.32 -6.34 3.48
C LEU A 14 18.08 -7.67 3.28
N GLY A 15 19.30 -7.65 2.72
CA GLY A 15 19.95 -8.86 2.19
C GLY A 15 20.17 -10.01 3.18
N ASN A 16 20.41 -9.72 4.45
CA ASN A 16 20.61 -10.73 5.50
C ASN A 16 19.35 -10.97 6.35
N ARG A 17 18.21 -10.40 5.98
CA ARG A 17 16.98 -10.47 6.77
C ARG A 17 16.01 -11.45 6.15
N ARG A 18 15.33 -12.23 6.99
CA ARG A 18 14.29 -13.17 6.55
C ARG A 18 12.98 -12.43 6.35
N LEU A 19 12.31 -12.72 5.23
CA LEU A 19 10.94 -12.29 5.01
C LEU A 19 10.03 -12.94 6.05
N LYS A 20 9.27 -12.12 6.78
CA LYS A 20 8.40 -12.53 7.88
C LYS A 20 6.93 -12.51 7.49
N SER A 21 6.50 -11.47 6.78
CA SER A 21 5.12 -11.33 6.33
C SER A 21 5.07 -10.66 4.96
N VAL A 22 4.01 -10.97 4.23
CA VAL A 22 3.64 -10.30 2.98
C VAL A 22 2.18 -9.95 3.11
N THR A 23 1.87 -8.66 3.15
CA THR A 23 0.51 -8.19 3.44
C THR A 23 0.12 -7.16 2.41
N LYS A 24 -1.08 -7.31 1.85
CA LYS A 24 -1.66 -6.25 1.01
C LYS A 24 -2.07 -5.10 1.92
N ILE A 25 -1.69 -3.88 1.53
CA ILE A 25 -2.04 -2.66 2.24
C ILE A 25 -3.38 -2.14 1.69
N GLY A 26 -4.43 -2.16 2.51
CA GLY A 26 -5.77 -1.67 2.17
C GLY A 26 -6.42 -2.36 0.95
N ALA A 27 -7.34 -1.66 0.31
CA ALA A 27 -7.95 -2.05 -0.96
C ALA A 27 -7.03 -1.81 -2.17
N ASP A 28 -5.98 -1.02 -1.95
CA ASP A 28 -5.10 -0.42 -2.93
C ASP A 28 -4.08 -1.38 -3.55
N ARG A 29 -3.40 -0.94 -4.61
CA ARG A 29 -2.40 -1.77 -5.32
C ARG A 29 -1.02 -1.66 -4.67
N VAL A 30 -0.98 -1.83 -3.36
CA VAL A 30 0.24 -1.71 -2.55
C VAL A 30 0.44 -2.97 -1.72
N VAL A 31 1.67 -3.47 -1.68
CA VAL A 31 2.05 -4.66 -0.91
C VAL A 31 3.21 -4.32 0.02
N ASP A 32 3.07 -4.69 1.28
CA ASP A 32 4.12 -4.62 2.29
C ASP A 32 4.85 -5.97 2.40
N PHE A 33 6.16 -5.95 2.25
CA PHE A 33 7.04 -7.06 2.58
C PHE A 33 7.84 -6.73 3.83
N GLN A 34 7.54 -7.42 4.93
CA GLN A 34 8.24 -7.22 6.19
C GLN A 34 9.43 -8.18 6.32
N PHE A 35 10.60 -7.64 6.60
CA PHE A 35 11.83 -8.38 6.85
C PHE A 35 12.30 -8.18 8.28
N GLY A 36 12.53 -9.27 9.02
CA GLY A 36 12.84 -9.20 10.45
C GLY A 36 11.59 -8.99 11.33
N SER A 37 11.80 -8.73 12.62
CA SER A 37 10.74 -8.58 13.62
C SER A 37 11.08 -7.43 14.58
N ASP A 38 10.07 -6.91 15.27
CA ASP A 38 10.18 -5.90 16.33
C ASP A 38 10.93 -4.62 15.87
N THR A 39 11.84 -4.12 16.69
CA THR A 39 12.65 -2.92 16.41
C THR A 39 13.67 -3.10 15.28
N ASN A 40 13.86 -4.33 14.81
CA ASN A 40 14.73 -4.65 13.71
C ASN A 40 13.92 -5.11 12.48
N ALA A 41 12.65 -4.70 12.38
CA ALA A 41 11.86 -4.88 11.18
C ALA A 41 12.20 -3.81 10.13
N PHE A 42 12.22 -4.20 8.86
CA PHE A 42 12.30 -3.31 7.71
C PHE A 42 11.20 -3.69 6.74
N HIS A 43 10.60 -2.69 6.13
CA HIS A 43 9.51 -2.92 5.19
C HIS A 43 9.95 -2.52 3.78
N LEU A 44 9.61 -3.36 2.81
CA LEU A 44 9.71 -3.04 1.40
C LEU A 44 8.30 -2.88 0.87
N ILE A 45 7.91 -1.63 0.65
CA ILE A 45 6.60 -1.26 0.14
C ILE A 45 6.68 -1.22 -1.38
N VAL A 46 5.83 -2.00 -2.01
CA VAL A 46 5.74 -2.13 -3.47
C VAL A 46 4.44 -1.47 -3.91
N GLU A 47 4.57 -0.33 -4.59
CA GLU A 47 3.44 0.40 -5.15
C GLU A 47 3.29 0.02 -6.63
N LEU A 48 2.17 -0.58 -7.00
CA LEU A 48 1.91 -1.05 -8.36
C LEU A 48 1.00 -0.07 -9.14
N TYR A 49 1.24 1.23 -8.95
CA TYR A 49 0.58 2.32 -9.66
C TYR A 49 1.38 2.79 -10.86
N ASP A 50 0.74 2.94 -12.03
CA ASP A 50 1.37 3.47 -13.25
C ASP A 50 2.66 2.68 -13.59
N LYS A 51 3.86 3.27 -13.54
CA LYS A 51 5.14 2.57 -13.77
C LYS A 51 5.64 1.75 -12.58
N GLY A 52 4.97 1.85 -11.44
CA GLY A 52 5.33 1.25 -10.16
C GLY A 52 6.43 2.00 -9.41
N ASN A 53 6.53 1.76 -8.10
CA ASN A 53 7.55 2.30 -7.22
C ASN A 53 7.93 1.30 -6.12
N LEU A 54 9.15 1.42 -5.61
CA LEU A 54 9.66 0.62 -4.52
C LEU A 54 10.19 1.54 -3.44
N ILE A 55 9.74 1.33 -2.21
CA ILE A 55 10.09 2.18 -1.07
C ILE A 55 10.58 1.25 0.05
N VAL A 56 11.73 1.58 0.63
CA VAL A 56 12.27 0.88 1.80
C VAL A 56 12.05 1.77 3.01
N THR A 57 11.46 1.21 4.05
CA THR A 57 11.24 1.89 5.33
C THR A 57 11.84 1.10 6.49
N ASP A 58 11.98 1.75 7.64
CA ASP A 58 12.24 1.08 8.91
C ASP A 58 10.96 0.48 9.53
N TYR A 59 11.05 0.03 10.78
CA TYR A 59 9.96 -0.58 11.55
C TYR A 59 8.81 0.41 11.90
N ASP A 60 9.07 1.72 11.90
CA ASP A 60 8.09 2.77 12.18
C ASP A 60 7.59 3.43 10.88
N TYR A 61 7.72 2.69 9.77
CA TYR A 61 7.36 3.13 8.43
C TYR A 61 8.06 4.43 8.00
N THR A 62 9.21 4.75 8.59
CA THR A 62 10.02 5.91 8.20
C THR A 62 10.77 5.60 6.91
N ILE A 63 10.59 6.43 5.89
CA ILE A 63 11.16 6.20 4.56
C ILE A 63 12.68 6.38 4.60
N LEU A 64 13.39 5.30 4.27
CA LEU A 64 14.83 5.30 4.14
C LEU A 64 15.23 5.58 2.69
N HIS A 65 14.63 4.86 1.75
CA HIS A 65 15.00 4.91 0.33
C HIS A 65 13.79 4.79 -0.57
N ILE A 66 13.74 5.60 -1.63
CA ILE A 66 12.71 5.58 -2.67
C ILE A 66 13.39 5.27 -4.00
N CYS A 67 12.86 4.32 -4.77
CA CYS A 67 13.38 3.96 -6.09
C CYS A 67 13.09 5.05 -7.12
N ARG A 68 11.86 5.57 -7.15
CA ARG A 68 11.44 6.65 -8.04
C ARG A 68 10.77 7.75 -7.23
N GLN A 69 11.48 8.86 -7.02
CA GLN A 69 10.90 10.03 -6.37
C GLN A 69 9.84 10.64 -7.30
N ARG A 70 8.61 10.81 -6.78
CA ARG A 70 7.61 11.63 -7.44
C ARG A 70 7.64 13.03 -6.86
N LYS A 71 7.64 14.04 -7.72
CA LYS A 71 7.40 15.42 -7.30
C LYS A 71 5.89 15.57 -7.13
N ILE A 72 5.44 15.75 -5.89
CA ILE A 72 4.07 16.21 -5.61
C ILE A 72 4.18 17.73 -5.55
N ASN A 73 3.71 18.40 -6.61
CA ASN A 73 3.50 19.85 -6.77
C ASN A 73 4.67 20.76 -6.31
N ASP A 74 5.53 21.21 -7.24
CA ASP A 74 6.45 22.39 -7.23
C ASP A 74 7.11 22.92 -5.93
N GLN A 75 6.94 22.27 -4.80
CA GLN A 75 7.63 22.54 -3.56
C GLN A 75 8.85 21.63 -3.54
N SER A 76 9.97 22.23 -3.93
CA SER A 76 11.30 21.68 -3.75
C SER A 76 11.61 21.57 -2.26
N GLU A 77 11.01 20.61 -1.58
CA GLU A 77 11.45 20.27 -0.24
C GLU A 77 12.48 19.16 -0.33
N THR A 78 13.61 19.46 0.32
CA THR A 78 14.70 18.58 0.72
C THR A 78 14.23 17.20 1.18
N PRO A 79 15.13 16.19 1.27
CA PRO A 79 14.77 14.87 1.76
C PRO A 79 14.53 14.94 3.28
N VAL A 80 13.42 15.54 3.68
CA VAL A 80 12.87 15.40 5.01
C VAL A 80 12.55 13.92 5.15
N ILE A 81 13.12 13.29 6.16
CA ILE A 81 12.76 11.95 6.56
C ILE A 81 11.25 11.96 6.81
N ARG A 82 10.48 11.37 5.90
CA ARG A 82 9.02 11.33 5.93
C ARG A 82 8.57 9.92 6.32
N LYS A 83 7.52 9.82 7.12
CA LYS A 83 6.83 8.54 7.32
C LYS A 83 6.03 8.20 6.07
N TYR A 84 5.97 6.91 5.75
CA TYR A 84 5.04 6.39 4.78
C TYR A 84 3.63 6.54 5.35
N ASP A 85 2.80 7.30 4.65
CA ASP A 85 1.48 7.65 5.16
C ASP A 85 0.51 6.48 5.00
N LEU A 86 0.31 5.74 6.08
CA LEU A 86 -0.68 4.67 6.14
C LEU A 86 -2.12 5.21 6.37
N SER A 87 -2.28 6.47 6.78
CA SER A 87 -3.60 7.01 7.12
C SER A 87 -4.43 7.36 5.88
N SER A 88 -3.78 7.61 4.74
CA SER A 88 -4.46 7.90 3.48
C SER A 88 -4.85 6.65 2.67
N ILE A 89 -4.61 5.45 3.21
CA ILE A 89 -4.94 4.19 2.54
C ILE A 89 -6.45 3.99 2.50
N ARG A 90 -6.97 3.68 1.31
CA ARG A 90 -8.36 3.22 1.18
C ARG A 90 -8.51 1.83 1.81
N GLU A 91 -9.32 1.72 2.85
CA GLU A 91 -9.64 0.43 3.46
C GLU A 91 -10.54 -0.43 2.55
N TRP A 92 -10.50 -1.75 2.76
CA TRP A 92 -11.51 -2.61 2.16
C TRP A 92 -12.88 -2.24 2.75
N PRO A 93 -13.91 -2.14 1.91
CA PRO A 93 -15.24 -1.97 2.44
C PRO A 93 -15.60 -3.18 3.29
N ALA A 94 -16.42 -2.95 4.31
CA ALA A 94 -16.89 -4.01 5.20
C ALA A 94 -17.52 -5.16 4.37
N PRO A 95 -17.31 -6.42 4.78
CA PRO A 95 -17.93 -7.55 4.10
C PRO A 95 -19.46 -7.39 4.11
N ILE A 96 -20.09 -7.87 3.04
CA ILE A 96 -21.54 -7.78 2.89
C ILE A 96 -22.20 -8.59 4.01
N ASN A 97 -22.99 -7.90 4.84
CA ASN A 97 -23.77 -8.52 5.90
C ASN A 97 -25.17 -8.92 5.42
N ILE A 98 -25.79 -9.88 6.10
CA ILE A 98 -27.15 -10.35 5.79
C ILE A 98 -28.16 -9.19 5.77
N ASN A 99 -28.03 -8.24 6.72
CA ASN A 99 -28.89 -7.06 6.78
C ASN A 99 -28.75 -6.19 5.51
N MET A 100 -27.53 -6.01 5.01
CA MET A 100 -27.31 -5.28 3.75
C MET A 100 -27.96 -5.99 2.56
N ILE A 101 -27.97 -7.32 2.55
CA ILE A 101 -28.63 -8.10 1.48
C ILE A 101 -30.15 -7.90 1.54
N GLN A 102 -30.73 -7.86 2.73
CA GLN A 102 -32.16 -7.57 2.92
C GLN A 102 -32.51 -6.15 2.44
N ASP A 103 -31.68 -5.17 2.77
CA ASP A 103 -31.83 -3.78 2.30
C ASP A 103 -31.73 -3.70 0.78
N ILE A 104 -30.75 -4.39 0.17
CA ILE A 104 -30.58 -4.47 -1.29
C ILE A 104 -31.80 -5.14 -1.94
N SER A 105 -32.33 -6.21 -1.35
CA SER A 105 -33.50 -6.91 -1.88
C SER A 105 -34.77 -6.04 -1.85
N THR A 106 -34.90 -5.19 -0.83
CA THR A 106 -36.04 -4.28 -0.67
C THR A 106 -35.91 -3.06 -1.60
N ALA A 107 -34.68 -2.58 -1.82
CA ALA A 107 -34.38 -1.49 -2.76
C ALA A 107 -34.41 -1.94 -4.23
N PHE A 108 -34.38 -3.25 -4.50
CA PHE A 108 -34.39 -3.78 -5.85
C PHE A 108 -35.81 -3.80 -6.43
N THR A 109 -36.05 -2.93 -7.42
CA THR A 109 -37.26 -2.98 -8.26
C THR A 109 -36.89 -3.52 -9.65
N GLU A 110 -37.79 -4.25 -10.33
CA GLU A 110 -37.53 -4.99 -11.59
C GLU A 110 -36.84 -4.20 -12.72
N LYS A 111 -36.88 -2.86 -12.69
CA LYS A 111 -36.24 -1.96 -13.67
C LYS A 111 -34.85 -1.43 -13.27
N SER A 112 -34.36 -1.79 -12.09
CA SER A 112 -33.11 -1.24 -11.54
C SER A 112 -31.89 -2.12 -11.85
N ASN A 113 -30.72 -1.52 -12.02
CA ASN A 113 -29.49 -2.25 -12.35
C ASN A 113 -28.75 -2.64 -11.05
N LEU A 114 -28.72 -3.95 -10.75
CA LEU A 114 -28.06 -4.52 -9.57
C LEU A 114 -26.61 -4.03 -9.39
N LYS A 115 -25.84 -3.90 -10.48
CA LYS A 115 -24.45 -3.43 -10.42
C LYS A 115 -24.35 -2.00 -9.88
N LYS A 116 -25.30 -1.12 -10.22
CA LYS A 116 -25.30 0.27 -9.72
C LYS A 116 -25.63 0.35 -8.23
N ILE A 117 -26.46 -0.56 -7.71
CA ILE A 117 -26.88 -0.57 -6.31
C ILE A 117 -25.73 -1.11 -5.43
N VAL A 118 -25.20 -2.28 -5.80
CA VAL A 118 -24.12 -2.94 -5.06
C VAL A 118 -22.83 -2.13 -5.11
N CYS A 119 -22.44 -1.59 -6.26
CA CYS A 119 -21.21 -0.79 -6.37
C CYS A 119 -21.30 0.60 -5.73
N ARG A 120 -22.49 1.11 -5.35
CA ARG A 120 -22.62 2.40 -4.65
C ARG A 120 -22.21 2.32 -3.18
N GLN A 121 -22.19 1.11 -2.63
CA GLN A 121 -21.84 0.82 -1.24
C GLN A 121 -20.34 0.54 -1.07
N PHE A 122 -19.54 0.64 -2.13
CA PHE A 122 -18.11 0.27 -2.18
C PHE A 122 -17.19 1.37 -2.71
#